data_AF-A0ABD3FD53-F1
#
_entry.id   AF-A0ABD3FD53-F1
#
_cell.length_a   1.000
_cell.length_b   1.000
_cell.length_c   1.000
_cell.angle_alpha   90.00
_cell.angle_beta   90.00
_cell.angle_gamma   90.00
#
_symmetry.space_group_name_H-M   'P 1'
#
loop_
_entity.id
_entity.type
_entity.pdbx_description
1 polymer ?
#
loop_
_entity_poly.entity_id
_entity_poly.type
_entity_poly.pdbx_seq_one_letter_code
_entity_poly.pdbx_strand_id
1 'polypeptide(L)'
;MNQVQKVLLGVPDTASLRRSIFEVHAHTTLQRGRTLVAQPLDADTTRGARFNIVKSAEIDIFQGNAITAALLNGGPYHKPKEKNFASVDGFFFPKLPVGEVPSMNEKDKRILLFQMTVSKNHHVRASGIIYLLEKLGLLDLVKANPKRAALIFVHPAGEAKDFKRQQIHSSGTSPANR
;
A
#
# COMPACT_ATOMS: atom_id res chain seq x y z
N MET A 1 20.49 7.10 42.23
CA MET A 1 19.75 6.48 41.10
C MET A 1 20.02 7.32 39.86
N ASN A 2 20.63 6.74 38.81
CA ASN A 2 21.02 7.51 37.62
C ASN A 2 19.76 7.96 36.84
N GLN A 3 19.66 9.26 36.53
CA GLN A 3 18.51 9.86 35.84
C GLN A 3 18.17 9.15 34.52
N VAL A 4 19.16 8.58 33.84
CA VAL A 4 18.99 7.86 32.56
C VAL A 4 18.19 6.56 32.71
N GLN A 5 18.30 5.84 33.84
CA GLN A 5 17.61 4.57 34.06
C GLN A 5 16.10 4.73 34.35
N LYS A 6 15.67 5.88 34.91
CA LYS A 6 14.25 6.17 35.15
C LYS A 6 13.51 6.59 33.87
N VAL A 7 14.21 7.19 32.90
CA VAL A 7 13.64 7.61 31.61
C VAL A 7 13.35 6.41 30.69
N LEU A 8 14.18 5.36 30.76
CA LEU A 8 14.01 4.12 29.98
C LEU A 8 12.97 3.14 30.55
N LEU A 9 12.43 3.36 31.75
CA LEU A 9 11.51 2.41 32.41
C LEU A 9 10.02 2.64 32.07
N GLY A 10 9.68 3.69 31.34
CA GLY A 10 8.30 4.00 30.90
C GLY A 10 8.11 4.09 29.39
N VAL A 11 8.93 3.35 28.61
CA VAL A 11 9.10 3.52 27.15
C VAL A 11 7.79 3.63 26.35
N PRO A 12 7.62 4.71 25.56
CA PRO A 12 6.68 4.69 24.43
C PRO A 12 7.23 5.25 23.10
N ASP A 13 8.54 5.49 22.94
CA ASP A 13 9.07 6.02 21.66
C ASP A 13 9.56 4.93 20.70
N THR A 14 10.00 3.78 21.22
CA THR A 14 10.51 2.67 20.39
C THR A 14 9.42 1.97 19.57
N ALA A 15 8.15 2.03 19.98
CA ALA A 15 7.02 1.51 19.19
C ALA A 15 6.69 2.39 17.97
N SER A 16 6.83 3.72 18.13
CA SER A 16 6.73 4.67 17.02
C SER A 16 7.87 4.48 16.02
N LEU A 17 9.08 4.27 16.53
CA LEU A 17 10.25 3.91 15.72
C LEU A 17 10.10 2.53 15.06
N ARG A 18 9.52 1.53 15.74
CA ARG A 18 9.26 0.19 15.17
C ARG A 18 8.42 0.30 13.90
N ARG A 19 7.35 1.08 13.94
CA ARG A 19 6.50 1.34 12.78
C ARG A 19 7.29 2.06 11.68
N SER A 20 8.02 3.13 12.02
CA SER A 20 8.79 3.91 11.03
C SER A 20 9.90 3.10 10.36
N ILE A 21 10.67 2.31 11.13
CA ILE A 21 11.73 1.44 10.62
C ILE A 21 11.13 0.35 9.72
N PHE A 22 10.02 -0.25 10.15
CA PHE A 22 9.31 -1.24 9.36
C PHE A 22 8.84 -0.68 8.02
N GLU A 23 8.17 0.47 8.01
CA GLU A 23 7.69 1.12 6.78
C GLU A 23 8.83 1.47 5.84
N VAL A 24 9.94 2.05 6.34
CA VAL A 24 11.13 2.34 5.53
C VAL A 24 11.70 1.07 4.90
N HIS A 25 11.79 -0.02 5.68
CA HIS A 25 12.29 -1.29 5.19
C HIS A 25 11.36 -1.93 4.15
N ALA A 26 10.05 -1.87 4.38
CA ALA A 26 9.04 -2.36 3.45
C ALA A 26 9.08 -1.60 2.12
N HIS A 27 9.09 -0.26 2.13
CA HIS A 27 9.27 0.55 0.93
C HIS A 27 10.54 0.19 0.17
N THR A 28 11.67 0.14 0.86
CA THR A 28 12.96 -0.20 0.26
C THR A 28 12.93 -1.58 -0.40
N THR A 29 12.28 -2.55 0.24
CA THR A 29 12.16 -3.92 -0.27
C THR A 29 11.30 -3.97 -1.53
N LEU A 30 10.16 -3.27 -1.55
CA LEU A 30 9.26 -3.21 -2.70
C LEU A 30 9.92 -2.49 -3.88
N GLN A 31 10.63 -1.39 -3.62
CA GLN A 31 11.36 -0.64 -4.64
C GLN A 31 12.45 -1.44 -5.34
N ARG A 32 13.18 -2.28 -4.61
CA ARG A 32 14.25 -3.11 -5.17
C ARG A 32 13.75 -4.18 -6.14
N GLY A 33 12.44 -4.40 -6.18
CA GLY A 33 11.82 -5.45 -6.97
C GLY A 33 11.98 -6.82 -6.31
N ARG A 34 10.88 -7.55 -6.22
CA ARG A 34 10.86 -8.90 -5.65
C ARG A 34 9.60 -9.63 -6.08
N THR A 35 9.67 -10.96 -6.17
CA THR A 35 8.47 -11.78 -6.15
C THR A 35 7.91 -11.81 -4.73
N LEU A 36 6.70 -11.28 -4.55
CA LEU A 36 5.92 -11.39 -3.33
C LEU A 36 5.07 -12.65 -3.36
N VAL A 37 4.92 -13.29 -2.20
CA VAL A 37 3.92 -14.32 -1.95
C VAL A 37 3.00 -13.77 -0.88
N ALA A 38 1.76 -13.44 -1.24
CA ALA A 38 0.75 -12.98 -0.29
C ALA A 38 -0.18 -14.14 0.06
N GLN A 39 -0.53 -14.27 1.33
CA GLN A 39 -1.56 -15.21 1.77
C GLN A 39 -2.92 -14.51 1.76
N PRO A 40 -3.98 -15.13 1.19
CA PRO A 40 -5.33 -14.63 1.34
C PRO A 40 -5.72 -14.59 2.82
N LEU A 41 -6.36 -13.51 3.28
CA LEU A 41 -6.80 -13.37 4.67
C LEU A 41 -8.14 -14.05 4.96
N ASP A 42 -8.82 -14.56 3.92
CA ASP A 42 -10.22 -15.00 3.97
C ASP A 42 -10.42 -16.46 3.55
N ALA A 43 -9.34 -17.23 3.37
CA ALA A 43 -9.46 -18.58 2.80
C ALA A 43 -8.66 -19.63 3.58
N ASP A 44 -9.28 -20.79 3.80
CA ASP A 44 -8.65 -22.08 4.16
C ASP A 44 -7.66 -22.59 3.08
N THR A 45 -7.36 -21.78 2.06
CA THR A 45 -6.45 -22.14 0.99
C THR A 45 -5.04 -21.70 1.31
N THR A 46 -4.14 -22.67 1.37
CA THR A 46 -2.69 -22.50 1.55
C THR A 46 -1.98 -21.94 0.31
N ARG A 47 -2.68 -21.77 -0.82
CA ARG A 47 -2.07 -21.22 -2.05
C ARG A 47 -2.01 -19.70 -2.00
N GLY A 48 -0.83 -19.20 -1.64
CA GLY A 48 -0.51 -17.78 -1.74
C GLY A 48 -0.58 -17.25 -3.18
N ALA A 49 -1.02 -16.01 -3.33
CA ALA A 49 -0.95 -15.27 -4.59
C ALA A 49 0.49 -14.77 -4.80
N ARG A 50 1.04 -15.02 -5.99
CA ARG A 50 2.37 -14.55 -6.38
C ARG A 50 2.25 -13.27 -7.19
N PHE A 51 3.05 -12.26 -6.83
CA PHE A 51 3.13 -10.99 -7.54
C PHE A 51 4.59 -10.69 -7.85
N ASN A 52 4.89 -10.32 -9.10
CA ASN A 52 6.23 -9.90 -9.47
C ASN A 52 6.29 -8.38 -9.45
N ILE A 53 7.03 -7.84 -8.49
CA ILE A 53 7.34 -6.41 -8.44
C ILE A 53 8.65 -6.20 -9.17
N VAL A 54 8.59 -5.47 -10.27
CA VAL A 54 9.78 -5.08 -11.03
C VAL A 54 10.51 -3.97 -10.26
N LYS A 55 11.85 -4.02 -10.29
CA LYS A 55 12.70 -3.00 -9.67
C LYS A 55 12.37 -1.62 -10.24
N SER A 56 12.21 -0.65 -9.35
CA SER A 56 12.13 0.76 -9.75
C SER A 56 13.54 1.33 -9.82
N ALA A 57 13.90 1.92 -10.98
CA ALA A 57 15.20 2.55 -11.18
C ALA A 57 15.34 3.83 -10.34
N GLU A 58 14.24 4.57 -10.20
CA GLU A 58 14.14 5.78 -9.40
C GLU A 58 13.13 5.62 -8.28
N ILE A 59 13.27 6.47 -7.25
CA ILE A 59 12.31 6.56 -6.16
C ILE A 59 11.18 7.46 -6.64
N ASP A 60 10.08 6.88 -7.11
CA ASP A 60 8.89 7.66 -7.44
C ASP A 60 8.15 8.05 -6.16
N ILE A 61 8.37 9.31 -5.74
CA ILE A 61 7.69 9.94 -4.61
C ILE A 61 6.69 10.96 -5.16
N PHE A 62 5.41 10.72 -4.91
CA PHE A 62 4.36 11.66 -5.31
C PHE A 62 3.83 12.48 -4.13
N GLN A 63 3.47 13.74 -4.39
CA GLN A 63 2.70 14.53 -3.43
C GLN A 63 1.21 14.21 -3.54
N GLY A 64 0.47 14.30 -2.43
CA GLY A 64 -0.95 13.93 -2.40
C GLY A 64 -1.84 14.74 -3.37
N ASN A 65 -1.46 15.98 -3.65
CA ASN A 65 -2.12 16.84 -4.64
C ASN A 65 -1.64 16.61 -6.09
N ALA A 66 -0.54 15.88 -6.29
CA ALA A 66 0.05 15.60 -7.60
C ALA A 66 -0.37 14.24 -8.19
N ILE A 67 -1.32 13.54 -7.55
CA ILE A 67 -1.83 12.26 -8.02
C ILE A 67 -2.65 12.50 -9.29
N THR A 68 -2.11 12.04 -10.42
CA THR A 68 -2.74 12.10 -11.74
C THR A 68 -2.41 10.81 -12.51
N ALA A 69 -3.12 10.56 -13.60
CA ALA A 69 -2.83 9.43 -14.49
C ALA A 69 -1.39 9.42 -15.02
N ALA A 70 -0.74 10.59 -15.13
CA ALA A 70 0.65 10.70 -15.58
C ALA A 70 1.64 9.98 -14.64
N LEU A 71 1.27 9.77 -13.37
CA LEU A 71 2.08 9.04 -12.40
C LEU A 71 2.34 7.60 -12.85
N LEU A 72 1.42 6.98 -13.61
CA LEU A 72 1.57 5.61 -14.11
C LEU A 72 2.74 5.43 -15.12
N ASN A 73 3.35 6.53 -15.57
CA ASN A 73 4.53 6.54 -16.45
C ASN A 73 5.87 6.56 -15.68
N GLY A 74 5.86 6.93 -14.39
CA GLY A 74 7.06 7.22 -13.59
C GLY A 74 7.91 5.99 -13.22
N GLY A 75 7.31 4.81 -13.16
CA GLY A 75 8.00 3.59 -12.76
C GLY A 75 7.16 2.79 -11.77
N PRO A 76 7.42 1.50 -11.58
CA PRO A 76 6.30 0.64 -11.24
C PRO A 76 5.90 0.68 -9.76
N TYR A 77 6.70 1.27 -8.88
CA TYR A 77 6.38 1.45 -7.46
C TYR A 77 6.37 2.92 -7.06
N HIS A 78 5.27 3.35 -6.44
CA HIS A 78 5.03 4.73 -6.05
C HIS A 78 4.79 4.81 -4.54
N LYS A 79 5.48 5.74 -3.87
CA LYS A 79 5.23 6.07 -2.47
C LYS A 79 4.75 7.51 -2.32
N PRO A 80 3.73 7.77 -1.49
CA PRO A 80 3.34 9.13 -1.17
C PRO A 80 4.45 9.79 -0.34
N LYS A 81 4.65 11.09 -0.55
CA LYS A 81 5.55 11.92 0.27
C LYS A 81 5.01 12.07 1.69
N GLU A 82 3.70 12.14 1.83
CA GLU A 82 2.99 12.40 3.07
C GLU A 82 2.09 11.21 3.43
N LYS A 83 1.95 10.92 4.73
CA LYS A 83 1.11 9.82 5.25
C LYS A 83 -0.38 10.15 5.29
N ASN A 84 -0.79 11.20 4.56
CA ASN A 84 -2.13 11.75 4.60
C ASN A 84 -3.11 10.91 3.77
N PHE A 85 -2.58 9.94 3.03
CA PHE A 85 -3.36 9.07 2.18
C PHE A 85 -4.01 7.97 3.01
N ALA A 86 -5.32 8.07 3.20
CA ALA A 86 -6.06 7.14 4.03
C ALA A 86 -5.96 5.71 3.45
N SER A 87 -5.30 4.83 4.20
CA SER A 87 -5.25 3.39 3.95
C SER A 87 -4.49 2.91 2.71
N VAL A 88 -3.61 3.75 2.15
CA VAL A 88 -2.61 3.33 1.15
C VAL A 88 -1.28 3.99 1.47
N ASP A 89 -0.30 3.21 1.91
CA ASP A 89 1.06 3.69 2.17
C ASP A 89 1.92 3.67 0.91
N GLY A 90 1.52 2.97 -0.14
CA GLY A 90 2.17 2.99 -1.45
C GLY A 90 1.41 2.11 -2.43
N PHE A 91 1.73 2.19 -3.71
CA PHE A 91 1.13 1.31 -4.71
C PHE A 91 2.12 0.88 -5.78
N PHE A 92 1.80 -0.23 -6.42
CA PHE A 92 2.51 -0.73 -7.58
C PHE A 92 1.56 -0.83 -8.77
N PHE A 93 2.01 -0.33 -9.91
CA PHE A 93 1.37 -0.53 -11.19
C PHE A 93 2.45 -0.76 -12.24
N PRO A 94 2.35 -1.80 -13.10
CA PRO A 94 3.34 -1.99 -14.14
C PRO A 94 3.43 -0.74 -15.02
N LYS A 95 4.65 -0.24 -15.24
CA LYS A 95 4.89 0.97 -16.02
C LYS A 95 4.23 0.85 -17.40
N LEU A 96 3.47 1.86 -17.77
CA LEU A 96 2.89 1.94 -19.11
C LEU A 96 3.91 2.52 -20.10
N PRO A 97 3.91 2.03 -21.36
CA PRO A 97 4.57 2.74 -22.45
C PRO A 97 3.98 4.15 -22.61
N VAL A 98 4.82 5.10 -23.02
CA VAL A 98 4.40 6.49 -23.20
C VAL A 98 3.29 6.57 -24.25
N GLY A 99 2.16 7.19 -23.89
CA GLY A 99 1.01 7.37 -24.78
C GLY A 99 -0.03 6.24 -24.73
N GLU A 100 0.21 5.18 -23.96
CA GLU A 100 -0.77 4.10 -23.79
C GLU A 100 -1.77 4.37 -22.66
N VAL A 101 -3.02 3.97 -22.88
CA VAL A 101 -4.06 3.97 -21.86
C VAL A 101 -3.89 2.72 -20.98
N PRO A 102 -4.06 2.83 -19.64
CA PRO A 102 -3.99 1.66 -18.77
C PRO A 102 -4.97 0.55 -19.20
N SER A 103 -4.45 -0.54 -19.76
CA SER A 103 -5.24 -1.74 -20.04
C SER A 103 -5.01 -2.77 -18.95
N MET A 104 -5.98 -2.89 -18.04
CA MET A 104 -6.00 -3.90 -16.97
C MET A 104 -6.76 -5.17 -17.41
N ASN A 105 -6.78 -5.47 -18.71
CA ASN A 105 -7.52 -6.62 -19.26
C ASN A 105 -6.78 -7.95 -19.07
N GLU A 106 -5.46 -7.89 -18.86
CA GLU A 106 -4.64 -9.07 -18.61
C GLU A 106 -4.62 -9.44 -17.12
N LYS A 107 -4.54 -10.74 -16.84
CA LYS A 107 -4.59 -11.33 -15.49
C LYS A 107 -3.49 -10.80 -14.54
N ASP A 108 -2.40 -10.28 -15.10
CA ASP A 108 -1.22 -9.81 -14.37
C ASP A 108 -1.07 -8.28 -14.37
N LYS A 109 -2.01 -7.53 -14.97
CA LYS A 109 -2.02 -6.06 -15.01
C LYS A 109 -3.01 -5.47 -14.01
N ARG A 110 -2.84 -5.80 -12.74
CA ARG A 110 -3.66 -5.25 -11.64
C ARG A 110 -2.87 -4.21 -10.84
N ILE A 111 -3.53 -3.20 -10.31
CA ILE A 111 -2.92 -2.29 -9.33
C ILE A 111 -2.81 -2.98 -7.97
N LEU A 112 -1.62 -2.92 -7.37
CA LEU A 112 -1.38 -3.42 -6.02
C LEU A 112 -1.30 -2.22 -5.07
N LEU A 113 -2.21 -2.15 -4.11
CA LEU A 113 -2.26 -1.12 -3.10
C LEU A 113 -1.66 -1.69 -1.82
N PHE A 114 -0.62 -1.06 -1.27
CA PHE A 114 0.05 -1.53 -0.07
C PHE A 114 -0.44 -0.74 1.15
N GLN A 115 -0.93 -1.47 2.15
CA GLN A 115 -1.15 -0.97 3.50
C GLN A 115 -0.08 -1.57 4.41
N MET A 116 0.82 -0.73 4.91
CA MET A 116 1.85 -1.12 5.84
C MET A 116 1.32 -0.96 7.26
N THR A 117 1.37 -2.03 8.06
CA THR A 117 0.86 -1.97 9.43
C THR A 117 1.60 -2.96 10.32
N VAL A 118 1.81 -2.56 11.57
CA VAL A 118 2.23 -3.42 12.68
C VAL A 118 1.07 -3.73 13.63
N SER A 119 -0.11 -3.14 13.38
CA SER A 119 -1.34 -3.39 14.13
C SER A 119 -2.05 -4.62 13.58
N LYS A 120 -2.52 -5.48 14.48
CA LYS A 120 -3.39 -6.62 14.17
C LYS A 120 -4.78 -6.19 13.66
N ASN A 121 -5.25 -5.03 14.14
CA ASN A 121 -6.51 -4.40 13.73
C ASN A 121 -6.22 -3.02 13.13
N HIS A 122 -6.30 -2.92 11.81
CA HIS A 122 -6.09 -1.73 11.02
C HIS A 122 -7.38 -1.36 10.29
N HIS A 123 -7.90 -0.17 10.56
CA HIS A 123 -9.10 0.33 9.90
C HIS A 123 -8.77 0.80 8.48
N VAL A 124 -9.32 0.14 7.47
CA VAL A 124 -9.18 0.58 6.08
C VAL A 124 -10.32 1.54 5.74
N ARG A 125 -9.98 2.75 5.28
CA ARG A 125 -10.93 3.75 4.79
C ARG A 125 -11.04 3.61 3.27
N ALA A 126 -12.20 3.17 2.80
CA ALA A 126 -12.43 2.96 1.37
C ALA A 126 -12.27 4.24 0.55
N SER A 127 -12.58 5.40 1.15
CA SER A 127 -12.52 6.71 0.47
C SER A 127 -11.13 7.06 -0.04
N GLY A 128 -10.06 6.71 0.69
CA GLY A 128 -8.69 6.94 0.22
C GLY A 128 -8.37 6.09 -1.01
N ILE A 129 -8.76 4.81 -0.99
CA ILE A 129 -8.59 3.91 -2.13
C ILE A 129 -9.38 4.42 -3.35
N ILE A 130 -10.65 4.80 -3.16
CA ILE A 130 -11.49 5.32 -4.24
C ILE A 130 -10.87 6.60 -4.84
N TYR A 131 -10.46 7.54 -3.99
CA TYR A 131 -9.82 8.79 -4.42
C TYR A 131 -8.54 8.53 -5.23
N LEU A 132 -7.70 7.56 -4.81
CA LEU A 132 -6.50 7.18 -5.57
C LEU A 132 -6.86 6.69 -6.97
N LEU A 133 -7.77 5.72 -7.03
CA LEU A 133 -8.18 5.08 -8.28
C LEU A 133 -8.83 6.09 -9.22
N GLU A 134 -9.62 7.02 -8.69
CA GLU A 134 -10.23 8.10 -9.45
C GLU A 134 -9.17 9.00 -10.07
N LYS A 135 -8.21 9.48 -9.26
CA LYS A 135 -7.14 10.37 -9.73
C LYS A 135 -6.17 9.73 -10.70
N LEU A 136 -5.97 8.42 -10.60
CA LEU A 136 -5.18 7.64 -11.56
C LEU A 136 -5.95 7.29 -12.85
N GLY A 137 -7.26 7.58 -12.93
CA GLY A 137 -8.10 7.20 -14.07
C GLY A 137 -8.41 5.70 -14.15
N LEU A 138 -8.31 4.98 -13.02
CA LEU A 138 -8.45 3.52 -12.93
C LEU A 138 -9.76 3.07 -12.27
N LEU A 139 -10.52 3.99 -11.67
CA LEU A 139 -11.71 3.66 -10.88
C LEU A 139 -12.76 2.88 -11.68
N ASP A 140 -13.08 3.33 -12.89
CA ASP A 140 -14.12 2.67 -13.69
C ASP A 140 -13.67 1.29 -14.20
N LEU A 141 -12.38 1.13 -14.49
CA LEU A 141 -11.80 -0.18 -14.80
C LEU A 141 -11.95 -1.14 -13.61
N VAL A 142 -11.69 -0.67 -12.39
CA VAL A 142 -11.83 -1.47 -11.16
C VAL A 142 -13.29 -1.76 -10.84
N LYS A 143 -14.22 -0.82 -11.05
CA LYS A 143 -15.67 -1.06 -10.91
C LYS A 143 -16.16 -2.15 -11.87
N ALA A 144 -15.72 -2.12 -13.12
CA ALA A 144 -16.09 -3.12 -14.12
C ALA A 144 -15.52 -4.51 -13.80
N ASN A 145 -14.34 -4.58 -13.17
CA ASN A 145 -13.75 -5.83 -12.70
C ASN A 145 -12.88 -5.62 -11.45
N PRO A 146 -13.41 -5.89 -10.24
CA PRO A 146 -12.69 -5.66 -8.99
C PRO A 146 -11.37 -6.44 -8.85
N LYS A 147 -11.17 -7.53 -9.61
CA LYS A 147 -9.90 -8.30 -9.61
C LYS A 147 -8.72 -7.52 -10.17
N ARG A 148 -8.97 -6.36 -10.79
CA ARG A 148 -7.97 -5.42 -11.30
C ARG A 148 -7.31 -4.57 -10.22
N ALA A 149 -7.79 -4.63 -8.97
CA ALA A 149 -7.12 -4.06 -7.82
C ALA A 149 -6.90 -5.13 -6.74
N ALA A 150 -5.78 -5.06 -6.04
CA ALA A 150 -5.53 -5.87 -4.85
C ALA A 150 -5.02 -4.99 -3.72
N LEU A 151 -5.68 -5.04 -2.56
CA LEU A 151 -5.17 -4.45 -1.32
C LEU A 151 -4.28 -5.49 -0.62
N ILE A 152 -3.01 -5.16 -0.44
CA ILE A 152 -1.98 -6.00 0.16
C ILE A 152 -1.57 -5.39 1.49
N PHE A 153 -1.75 -6.15 2.57
CA PHE A 153 -1.21 -5.79 3.86
C PHE A 153 0.23 -6.26 3.98
N VAL A 154 1.13 -5.31 4.22
CA VAL A 154 2.52 -5.60 4.54
C VAL A 154 2.65 -5.59 6.05
N HIS A 155 3.04 -6.73 6.61
CA HIS A 155 3.13 -6.94 8.05
C HIS A 155 4.47 -7.59 8.42
N PRO A 156 5.07 -7.28 9.58
CA PRO A 156 6.20 -8.07 10.11
C PRO A 156 5.87 -9.57 10.19
N ALA A 157 6.78 -10.42 9.69
CA ALA A 157 6.56 -11.86 9.58
C ALA A 157 6.28 -12.56 10.92
N GLY A 158 6.91 -12.12 12.02
CA GLY A 158 6.73 -12.69 13.35
C GLY A 158 5.33 -12.55 13.93
N GLU A 159 4.48 -11.73 13.32
CA GLU A 159 3.16 -11.35 13.80
C GLU A 159 2.04 -11.76 12.82
N ALA A 160 2.41 -12.42 11.72
CA ALA A 160 1.47 -12.79 10.65
C ALA A 160 0.43 -13.82 11.09
N LYS A 161 0.71 -14.64 12.11
CA LYS A 161 -0.18 -15.71 12.58
C LYS A 161 -1.52 -15.21 13.12
N ASP A 162 -1.52 -14.01 13.70
CA ASP A 162 -2.73 -13.40 14.28
C ASP A 162 -3.34 -12.33 13.36
N PHE A 163 -2.74 -12.09 12.18
CA PHE A 163 -3.18 -11.05 11.28
C PHE A 163 -4.40 -11.54 10.49
N LYS A 164 -5.56 -10.95 10.78
CA LYS A 164 -6.85 -11.35 10.22
C LYS A 164 -7.31 -10.38 9.13
N ARG A 165 -8.43 -10.71 8.48
CA ARG A 165 -9.11 -9.77 7.59
C ARG A 165 -9.45 -8.47 8.33
N GLN A 166 -9.10 -7.37 7.69
CA GLN A 166 -9.28 -6.02 8.22
C GLN A 166 -10.67 -5.48 7.87
N GLN A 167 -11.25 -4.67 8.77
CA GLN A 167 -12.52 -4.02 8.50
C GLN A 167 -12.34 -2.85 7.52
N ILE A 168 -13.17 -2.84 6.47
CA ILE A 168 -13.25 -1.75 5.51
C ILE A 168 -14.43 -0.86 5.85
N HIS A 169 -14.14 0.41 6.13
CA HIS A 169 -15.10 1.44 6.46
C HIS A 169 -15.46 2.22 5.20
N SER A 170 -16.72 2.10 4.77
CA SER A 170 -17.27 2.78 3.59
C SER A 170 -17.56 4.27 3.81
N SER A 171 -17.59 4.72 5.07
CA SER A 171 -17.87 6.11 5.42
C SER A 171 -16.66 7.00 5.13
N GLY A 172 -16.69 7.66 3.97
CA GLY A 172 -15.79 8.75 3.66
C GLY A 172 -16.23 9.45 2.38
N THR A 173 -16.90 10.58 2.53
CA THR A 173 -17.06 11.57 1.47
C THR A 173 -15.68 11.83 0.85
N SER A 174 -15.58 11.79 -0.48
CA SER A 174 -14.35 12.15 -1.20
C SER A 174 -13.86 13.52 -0.69
N PRO A 175 -12.55 13.72 -0.44
CA PRO A 175 -12.01 15.02 -0.04
C PRO A 175 -12.26 16.13 -1.07
N ALA A 176 -12.77 15.79 -2.26
CA ALA A 176 -13.14 16.74 -3.31
C ALA A 176 -14.35 17.64 -2.96
N ASN A 177 -15.03 17.42 -1.83
CA ASN A 177 -16.17 18.24 -1.36
C ASN A 177 -15.85 19.06 -0.09
N ARG A 178 -14.68 19.70 -0.04
CA ARG A 178 -14.40 20.79 0.91
C ARG A 178 -13.71 21.96 0.23
#